data_AF-A0AB34J5W9-F1
#
_entry.id   AF-A0AB34J5W9-F1
#
_cell.length_a   1.000
_cell.length_b   1.000
_cell.length_c   1.000
_cell.angle_alpha   90.00
_cell.angle_beta   90.00
_cell.angle_gamma   90.00
#
_symmetry.space_group_name_H-M   'P 1'
#
loop_
_entity.id
_entity.type
_entity.pdbx_description
1 polymer ?
#
loop_
_entity_poly.entity_id
_entity_poly.type
_entity_poly.pdbx_seq_one_letter_code
_entity_poly.pdbx_strand_id
1 'polypeptide(L)'
;MAVRSEKCREAFGRGPVEKSGSIPSAANRFFDREMAPLLAPAVLAFLHGAAAVSLPHVLTARSTPRVRPIRAQQGPLEEGYRELLPMRNEEGSVDPQIVLRMEEEVQQLMGVSLEDLLNPSKVVNLERERLLLEADLARCTDSAERNDLEQRREKVEKQLYSEKRTVFRGWLKGVFVGQSVLAIVISGFAAFDAFPTVTIDISLQALGFWSYWLFVIPSLRARRPKGWEKKALNWAFLGSPLLTIGLPFVTKEPQLIWSANLALLIGCYVIAYATGDAEEVVGGFSGVLRWLDFGSGQERGMRAEQREKLAARQAKAEPEEEPRVETDATSATKER
;
A
#
# COMPACT_ATOMS: atom_id res chain seq x y z
N MET A 1 52.82 -25.04 -22.10
CA MET A 1 51.56 -25.72 -22.46
C MET A 1 50.40 -24.86 -21.97
N ALA A 2 50.09 -23.84 -22.75
CA ALA A 2 48.92 -22.99 -22.62
C ALA A 2 48.13 -23.19 -23.92
N VAL A 3 46.83 -23.49 -23.82
CA VAL A 3 45.75 -23.36 -24.82
C VAL A 3 44.65 -24.33 -24.40
N ARG A 4 43.69 -23.87 -23.59
CA ARG A 4 42.28 -24.34 -23.52
C ARG A 4 41.57 -23.68 -22.33
N SER A 5 41.03 -22.48 -22.52
CA SER A 5 40.00 -21.96 -21.60
C SER A 5 39.13 -20.83 -22.17
N GLU A 6 39.32 -20.37 -23.43
CA GLU A 6 38.58 -19.22 -23.95
C GLU A 6 37.24 -19.56 -24.64
N LYS A 7 36.87 -20.85 -24.76
CA LYS A 7 35.74 -21.26 -25.59
C LYS A 7 34.36 -21.35 -24.90
N CYS A 8 34.22 -20.84 -23.67
CA CYS A 8 32.94 -20.84 -22.95
C CYS A 8 32.32 -19.45 -22.74
N ARG A 9 32.89 -18.37 -23.29
CA ARG A 9 32.42 -17.00 -23.04
C ARG A 9 31.53 -16.37 -24.12
N GLU A 10 31.24 -17.09 -25.21
CA GLU A 10 30.51 -16.52 -26.37
C GLU A 10 29.04 -16.99 -26.51
N ALA A 11 28.47 -17.68 -25.52
CA ALA A 11 27.10 -18.21 -25.62
C ALA A 11 26.00 -17.36 -24.94
N PHE A 12 26.29 -16.15 -24.47
CA PHE A 12 25.28 -15.23 -23.94
C PHE A 12 25.10 -14.03 -24.87
N GLY A 13 24.29 -14.24 -25.91
CA GLY A 13 23.82 -13.19 -26.79
C GLY A 13 22.94 -12.19 -26.05
N ARG A 14 23.25 -10.90 -26.23
CA ARG A 14 22.42 -9.76 -25.85
C ARG A 14 21.10 -9.82 -26.63
N GLY A 15 20.00 -10.09 -25.94
CA GLY A 15 18.65 -9.81 -26.45
C GLY A 15 18.36 -8.30 -26.38
N PRO A 16 17.48 -7.78 -27.26
CA PRO A 16 17.12 -6.36 -27.28
C PRO A 16 16.34 -5.97 -26.02
N VAL A 17 16.68 -4.81 -25.46
CA VAL A 17 16.01 -4.16 -24.33
C VAL A 17 14.63 -3.69 -24.79
N GLU A 18 13.60 -4.47 -24.46
CA GLU A 18 12.21 -4.10 -24.67
C GLU A 18 11.79 -3.10 -23.58
N LYS A 19 11.35 -1.91 -24.01
CA LYS A 19 10.90 -0.83 -23.14
C LYS A 19 9.72 -1.34 -22.29
N SER A 20 9.92 -1.37 -20.98
CA SER A 20 8.89 -1.67 -19.97
C SER A 20 7.77 -0.62 -20.05
N GLY A 21 6.78 -0.89 -20.89
CA GLY A 21 5.49 -0.23 -20.83
C GLY A 21 4.78 -0.69 -19.57
N SER A 22 4.44 0.26 -18.70
CA SER A 22 3.51 0.09 -17.58
C SER A 22 2.30 -0.73 -18.02
N ILE A 23 2.25 -2.01 -17.64
CA ILE A 23 1.08 -2.86 -17.84
C ILE A 23 0.08 -2.44 -16.78
N PRO A 24 -1.07 -1.85 -17.13
CA PRO A 24 -2.11 -1.54 -16.15
C PRO A 24 -2.58 -2.87 -15.54
N SER A 25 -2.37 -2.97 -14.22
CA SER A 25 -2.80 -4.09 -13.39
C SER A 25 -4.25 -4.45 -13.73
N ALA A 26 -4.51 -5.73 -14.02
CA ALA A 26 -5.83 -6.24 -14.39
C ALA A 26 -6.92 -5.89 -13.35
N ALA A 27 -6.52 -5.60 -12.10
CA ALA A 27 -7.41 -5.13 -11.05
C ALA A 27 -7.98 -3.72 -11.29
N ASN A 28 -7.21 -2.80 -11.91
CA ASN A 28 -7.72 -1.46 -12.25
C ASN A 28 -8.67 -1.51 -13.44
N ARG A 29 -8.42 -2.43 -14.40
CA ARG A 29 -9.33 -2.63 -15.54
C ARG A 29 -10.69 -3.19 -15.14
N PHE A 30 -10.79 -3.97 -14.07
CA PHE A 30 -12.09 -4.42 -13.56
C PHE A 30 -12.89 -3.27 -12.94
N PHE A 31 -12.23 -2.39 -12.18
CA PHE A 31 -12.91 -1.25 -11.55
C PHE A 31 -13.39 -0.21 -12.56
N ASP A 32 -12.54 0.17 -13.53
CA ASP A 32 -12.89 1.17 -14.55
C ASP A 32 -13.92 0.66 -15.57
N ARG A 33 -13.92 -0.63 -15.90
CA ARG A 33 -14.76 -1.18 -16.98
C ARG A 33 -16.11 -1.70 -16.49
N GLU A 34 -16.19 -2.21 -15.26
CA GLU A 34 -17.42 -2.85 -14.74
C GLU A 34 -18.16 -1.96 -13.73
N MET A 35 -17.44 -1.27 -12.82
CA MET A 35 -18.10 -0.47 -11.77
C MET A 35 -18.50 0.94 -12.21
N ALA A 36 -17.70 1.62 -13.04
CA ALA A 36 -18.01 2.96 -13.53
C ALA A 36 -19.36 3.07 -14.28
N PRO A 37 -19.72 2.15 -15.21
CA PRO A 37 -21.02 2.20 -15.88
C PRO A 37 -22.20 1.72 -15.00
N LEU A 38 -21.93 1.05 -13.86
CA LEU A 38 -22.96 0.65 -12.89
C LEU A 38 -23.25 1.77 -11.86
N LEU A 39 -22.24 2.54 -11.48
CA LEU A 39 -22.38 3.64 -10.52
C LEU A 39 -23.00 4.90 -11.13
N ALA A 40 -22.67 5.22 -12.40
CA ALA A 40 -23.19 6.40 -13.07
C ALA A 40 -24.74 6.44 -13.15
N PRO A 41 -25.46 5.39 -13.59
CA PRO A 41 -26.92 5.40 -13.64
C PRO A 41 -27.56 5.28 -12.25
N ALA A 42 -26.92 4.59 -11.28
CA ALA A 42 -27.43 4.50 -9.91
C ALA A 42 -27.41 5.87 -9.21
N VAL A 43 -26.33 6.64 -9.38
CA VAL A 43 -26.21 8.00 -8.85
C VAL A 43 -27.16 8.97 -9.58
N LEU A 44 -27.32 8.84 -10.91
CA LEU A 44 -28.26 9.67 -11.67
C LEU A 44 -29.74 9.35 -11.39
N ALA A 45 -30.06 8.07 -11.20
CA ALA A 45 -31.40 7.59 -10.83
C ALA A 45 -31.75 7.96 -9.39
N PHE A 46 -30.78 7.98 -8.47
CA PHE A 46 -30.98 8.49 -7.11
C PHE A 46 -31.27 10.00 -7.08
N LEU A 47 -30.74 10.76 -8.05
CA LEU A 47 -31.04 12.18 -8.22
C LEU A 47 -32.40 12.47 -8.89
N HIS A 48 -33.05 11.48 -9.54
CA HIS A 48 -34.28 11.69 -10.33
C HIS A 48 -35.48 10.80 -9.97
N GLY A 49 -35.32 9.74 -9.19
CA GLY A 49 -36.30 8.66 -9.07
C GLY A 49 -36.90 8.48 -7.68
N ALA A 50 -37.65 9.48 -7.18
CA ALA A 50 -38.41 9.38 -5.93
C ALA A 50 -39.93 9.16 -6.15
N ALA A 51 -40.32 8.46 -7.22
CA ALA A 51 -41.74 8.20 -7.51
C ALA A 51 -42.04 6.71 -7.74
N ALA A 52 -42.69 6.14 -6.73
CA ALA A 52 -43.66 5.05 -6.80
C ALA A 52 -43.18 3.64 -7.17
N VAL A 53 -42.95 2.80 -6.14
CA VAL A 53 -43.37 1.38 -6.16
C VAL A 53 -43.73 0.95 -4.74
N SER A 54 -44.92 0.36 -4.56
CA SER A 54 -45.44 -0.15 -3.30
C SER A 54 -45.82 -1.62 -3.46
N LEU A 55 -45.33 -2.49 -2.57
CA LEU A 55 -45.87 -3.82 -2.26
C LEU A 55 -45.27 -4.33 -0.92
N PRO A 56 -46.01 -5.09 -0.10
CA PRO A 56 -45.60 -5.43 1.26
C PRO A 56 -45.11 -6.87 1.37
N HIS A 57 -44.11 -7.11 2.23
CA HIS A 57 -44.10 -8.33 3.05
C HIS A 57 -43.24 -8.16 4.32
N VAL A 58 -43.86 -8.54 5.43
CA VAL A 58 -43.33 -8.56 6.79
C VAL A 58 -42.46 -9.80 6.97
N LEU A 59 -41.21 -9.63 7.41
CA LEU A 59 -40.44 -10.71 8.01
C LEU A 59 -39.72 -10.24 9.29
N THR A 60 -40.04 -10.94 10.37
CA THR A 60 -39.46 -10.85 11.71
C THR A 60 -38.12 -11.59 11.75
N ALA A 61 -37.03 -10.87 12.07
CA ALA A 61 -35.70 -11.46 12.22
C ALA A 61 -35.44 -11.89 13.67
N ARG A 62 -35.08 -13.17 13.84
CA ARG A 62 -34.60 -13.80 15.08
C ARG A 62 -33.14 -13.43 15.34
N SER A 63 -32.83 -13.12 16.60
CA SER A 63 -31.48 -12.84 17.10
C SER A 63 -30.62 -14.11 17.17
N THR A 64 -29.39 -14.03 16.67
CA THR A 64 -28.35 -15.05 16.85
C THR A 64 -27.34 -14.63 17.94
N PRO A 65 -26.72 -15.59 18.65
CA PRO A 65 -25.85 -15.29 19.78
C PRO A 65 -24.47 -14.76 19.34
N ARG A 66 -24.00 -13.79 20.11
CA ARG A 66 -22.77 -13.01 19.95
C ARG A 66 -21.52 -13.88 20.17
N VAL A 67 -20.78 -14.17 19.11
CA VAL A 67 -19.44 -14.78 19.19
C VAL A 67 -18.47 -13.74 19.76
N ARG A 68 -17.78 -14.09 20.86
CA ARG A 68 -16.76 -13.24 21.48
C ARG A 68 -15.51 -13.17 20.58
N PRO A 69 -14.93 -11.99 20.35
CA PRO A 69 -13.69 -11.89 19.57
C PRO A 69 -12.53 -12.53 20.34
N ILE A 70 -11.77 -13.37 19.63
CA ILE A 70 -10.49 -13.90 20.08
C ILE A 70 -9.53 -12.73 20.21
N ARG A 71 -9.09 -12.47 21.44
CA ARG A 71 -8.09 -11.46 21.78
C ARG A 71 -6.75 -11.92 21.21
N ALA A 72 -6.34 -11.38 20.07
CA ALA A 72 -4.98 -11.53 19.58
C ALA A 72 -4.04 -10.85 20.59
N GLN A 73 -3.43 -11.68 21.44
CA GLN A 73 -2.46 -11.28 22.44
C GLN A 73 -1.14 -10.99 21.71
N GLN A 74 -0.97 -9.75 21.22
CA GLN A 74 0.35 -9.25 20.84
C GLN A 74 1.15 -9.08 22.14
N GLY A 75 1.94 -10.09 22.47
CA GLY A 75 2.78 -10.09 23.67
C GLY A 75 3.96 -9.11 23.55
N PRO A 76 4.55 -8.64 24.67
CA PRO A 76 5.72 -7.74 24.72
C PRO A 76 7.06 -8.36 24.26
N LEU A 77 7.03 -9.27 23.29
CA LEU A 77 8.20 -10.09 22.92
C LEU A 77 9.13 -9.47 21.88
N GLU A 78 8.85 -8.27 21.34
CA GLU A 78 9.74 -7.67 20.31
C GLU A 78 10.90 -6.83 20.88
N GLU A 79 10.91 -6.52 22.19
CA GLU A 79 11.96 -5.69 22.78
C GLU A 79 13.22 -6.50 23.16
N GLY A 80 13.05 -7.76 23.58
CA GLY A 80 14.18 -8.63 23.99
C GLY A 80 15.03 -9.18 22.84
N TYR A 81 14.59 -9.07 21.58
CA TYR A 81 15.35 -9.51 20.41
C TYR A 81 16.07 -8.36 19.68
N ARG A 82 15.95 -7.12 20.17
CA ARG A 82 16.63 -5.96 19.58
C ARG A 82 18.15 -5.95 19.83
N GLU A 83 18.61 -6.57 20.92
CA GLU A 83 20.03 -6.55 21.32
C GLU A 83 20.85 -7.74 20.77
N LEU A 84 20.21 -8.78 20.23
CA LEU A 84 20.89 -10.01 19.78
C LEU A 84 21.10 -10.11 18.27
N LEU A 85 20.87 -9.04 17.51
CA LEU A 85 21.19 -8.99 16.09
C LEU A 85 22.55 -8.31 15.89
N PRO A 86 23.65 -9.05 15.70
CA PRO A 86 24.91 -8.45 15.31
C PRO A 86 24.72 -7.86 13.91
N MET A 87 25.22 -6.63 13.72
CA MET A 87 25.27 -5.89 12.44
C MET A 87 23.95 -5.21 12.03
N ARG A 88 23.46 -4.26 12.83
CA ARG A 88 22.96 -3.00 12.23
C ARG A 88 24.15 -2.36 11.51
N ASN A 89 23.98 -1.87 10.28
CA ASN A 89 24.90 -0.86 9.75
C ASN A 89 24.88 0.34 10.72
N GLU A 90 25.90 1.20 10.78
CA GLU A 90 25.93 2.33 11.75
C GLU A 90 24.64 3.21 11.74
N GLU A 91 23.87 3.17 10.64
CA GLU A 91 22.60 3.88 10.45
C GLU A 91 21.32 3.09 10.78
N GLY A 92 21.44 1.83 11.19
CA GLY A 92 20.29 0.98 11.49
C GLY A 92 19.40 0.61 10.31
N SER A 93 19.90 0.82 9.08
CA SER A 93 19.21 0.62 7.81
C SER A 93 19.35 -0.82 7.29
N VAL A 94 18.31 -1.27 6.59
CA VAL A 94 18.32 -2.54 5.84
C VAL A 94 18.95 -2.29 4.49
N ASP A 95 19.82 -3.20 4.04
CA ASP A 95 20.53 -3.09 2.78
C ASP A 95 19.54 -2.91 1.60
N PRO A 96 19.60 -1.80 0.85
CA PRO A 96 18.72 -1.51 -0.27
C PRO A 96 18.78 -2.58 -1.38
N GLN A 97 19.93 -3.22 -1.59
CA GLN A 97 20.10 -4.23 -2.63
C GLN A 97 19.31 -5.50 -2.33
N ILE A 98 19.27 -5.91 -1.06
CA ILE A 98 18.44 -7.04 -0.60
C ILE A 98 16.97 -6.76 -0.89
N VAL A 99 16.54 -5.53 -0.64
CA VAL A 99 15.16 -5.11 -0.81
C VAL A 99 14.74 -5.15 -2.29
N LEU A 100 15.58 -4.63 -3.20
CA LEU A 100 15.31 -4.67 -4.64
C LEU A 100 15.22 -6.10 -5.17
N ARG A 101 16.18 -6.96 -4.77
CA ARG A 101 16.15 -8.38 -5.13
C ARG A 101 14.87 -9.07 -4.64
N MET A 102 14.45 -8.80 -3.41
CA MET A 102 13.22 -9.36 -2.86
C MET A 102 11.96 -8.82 -3.55
N GLU A 103 11.96 -7.55 -3.96
CA GLU A 103 10.89 -6.97 -4.76
C GLU A 103 10.71 -7.74 -6.07
N GLU A 104 11.79 -7.94 -6.82
CA GLU A 104 11.77 -8.70 -8.09
C GLU A 104 11.31 -10.14 -7.88
N GLU A 105 11.84 -10.83 -6.86
CA GLU A 105 11.49 -12.23 -6.61
C GLU A 105 10.02 -12.39 -6.21
N VAL A 106 9.51 -11.52 -5.33
CA VAL A 106 8.10 -11.54 -4.93
C VAL A 106 7.20 -11.17 -6.09
N GLN A 107 7.61 -10.20 -6.91
CA GLN A 107 6.89 -9.82 -8.12
C GLN A 107 6.83 -10.97 -9.13
N GLN A 108 7.92 -11.73 -9.32
CA GLN A 108 7.94 -12.89 -10.20
C GLN A 108 7.06 -14.03 -9.68
N LEU A 109 7.10 -14.31 -8.37
CA LEU A 109 6.37 -15.43 -7.77
C LEU A 109 4.87 -15.17 -7.64
N MET A 110 4.50 -13.95 -7.26
CA MET A 110 3.12 -13.61 -6.87
C MET A 110 2.46 -12.57 -7.77
N GLY A 111 3.23 -11.86 -8.61
CA GLY A 111 2.72 -10.74 -9.41
C GLY A 111 2.35 -9.51 -8.59
N VAL A 112 2.84 -9.39 -7.35
CA VAL A 112 2.49 -8.32 -6.41
C VAL A 112 3.76 -7.67 -5.85
N SER A 113 3.70 -6.38 -5.53
CA SER A 113 4.80 -5.65 -4.88
C SER A 113 5.13 -6.23 -3.49
N LEU A 114 6.40 -6.15 -3.08
CA LEU A 114 6.88 -6.53 -1.75
C LEU A 114 6.08 -5.82 -0.65
N GLU A 115 5.69 -4.58 -0.89
CA GLU A 115 4.96 -3.75 0.06
C GLU A 115 3.51 -4.19 0.31
N ASP A 116 2.91 -4.93 -0.63
CA ASP A 116 1.56 -5.50 -0.48
C ASP A 116 1.56 -6.83 0.30
N LEU A 117 2.74 -7.34 0.64
CA LEU A 117 2.86 -8.45 1.59
C LEU A 117 2.30 -8.03 2.94
N LEU A 118 1.77 -9.01 3.68
CA LEU A 118 1.26 -8.76 5.02
C LEU A 118 2.35 -8.20 5.95
N ASN A 119 3.56 -8.77 5.82
CA ASN A 119 4.74 -8.40 6.60
C ASN A 119 6.03 -8.30 5.74
N PRO A 120 6.22 -7.21 4.97
CA PRO A 120 7.43 -7.01 4.17
C PRO A 120 8.70 -6.97 5.02
N SER A 121 8.63 -6.40 6.23
CA SER A 121 9.78 -6.29 7.13
C SER A 121 10.33 -7.65 7.54
N LYS A 122 9.44 -8.60 7.82
CA LYS A 122 9.86 -9.96 8.17
C LYS A 122 10.49 -10.68 6.99
N VAL A 123 9.95 -10.53 5.78
CA VAL A 123 10.54 -11.15 4.57
C VAL A 123 11.97 -10.67 4.35
N VAL A 124 12.22 -9.36 4.46
CA VAL A 124 13.58 -8.83 4.26
C VAL A 124 14.52 -9.23 5.39
N ASN A 125 14.03 -9.29 6.64
CA ASN A 125 14.85 -9.74 7.76
C ASN A 125 15.22 -11.23 7.64
N LEU A 126 14.28 -12.07 7.20
CA LEU A 126 14.53 -13.50 6.93
C LEU A 126 15.50 -13.69 5.77
N GLU A 127 15.43 -12.87 4.73
CA GLU A 127 16.40 -12.92 3.62
C GLU A 127 17.81 -12.55 4.09
N ARG A 128 17.92 -11.54 4.96
CA ARG A 128 19.19 -11.16 5.58
C ARG A 128 19.75 -12.30 6.43
N GLU A 129 18.90 -12.94 7.22
CA GLU A 129 19.29 -14.11 8.03
C GLU A 129 19.76 -15.26 7.15
N ARG A 130 19.09 -15.52 6.01
CA ARG A 130 19.52 -16.53 5.04
C ARG A 130 20.93 -16.24 4.51
N LEU A 131 21.21 -14.99 4.14
CA LEU A 131 22.52 -14.57 3.61
C LEU A 131 23.63 -14.69 4.67
N LEU A 132 23.33 -14.36 5.93
CA LEU A 132 24.27 -14.54 7.04
C LEU A 132 24.59 -16.02 7.25
N LEU A 133 23.57 -16.88 7.29
CA LEU A 133 23.75 -18.34 7.41
C LEU A 133 24.53 -18.91 6.23
N GLU A 134 24.33 -18.41 5.02
CA GLU A 134 25.08 -18.81 3.82
C GLU A 134 26.56 -18.40 3.91
N ALA A 135 26.85 -17.20 4.43
CA ALA A 135 28.22 -16.76 4.67
C ALA A 135 28.91 -17.58 5.78
N ASP A 136 28.20 -17.93 6.83
CA ASP A 136 28.72 -18.78 7.92
C ASP A 136 28.98 -20.20 7.44
N LEU A 137 28.09 -20.77 6.61
CA LEU A 137 28.30 -22.06 5.95
C LEU A 137 29.53 -22.07 5.06
N ALA A 138 29.84 -20.97 4.37
CA ALA A 138 31.03 -20.85 3.54
C ALA A 138 32.33 -20.79 4.36
N ARG A 139 32.26 -20.33 5.62
CA ARG A 139 33.40 -20.22 6.55
C ARG A 139 33.60 -21.46 7.42
N CYS A 140 32.53 -22.21 7.66
CA CYS A 140 32.55 -23.37 8.54
C CYS A 140 33.21 -24.57 7.86
N THR A 141 34.26 -25.11 8.49
CA THR A 141 34.97 -26.30 8.01
C THR A 141 34.56 -27.59 8.75
N ASP A 142 33.88 -27.46 9.90
CA ASP A 142 33.42 -28.61 10.68
C ASP A 142 32.09 -29.17 10.16
N SER A 143 32.00 -30.50 10.11
CA SER A 143 30.84 -31.24 9.59
C SER A 143 29.61 -31.20 10.49
N ALA A 144 29.80 -31.19 11.81
CA ALA A 144 28.68 -31.17 12.76
C ALA A 144 28.01 -29.79 12.79
N GLU A 145 28.81 -28.73 12.93
CA GLU A 145 28.34 -27.34 12.88
C GLU A 145 27.69 -26.99 11.55
N ARG A 146 28.24 -27.50 10.43
CA ARG A 146 27.66 -27.32 9.10
C ARG A 146 26.25 -27.91 8.99
N ASN A 147 26.01 -29.11 9.51
CA ASN A 147 24.68 -29.71 9.49
C ASN A 147 23.67 -28.88 10.30
N ASP A 148 24.07 -28.33 11.44
CA ASP A 148 23.21 -27.46 12.27
C ASP A 148 22.87 -26.14 11.56
N LEU A 149 23.85 -25.53 10.89
CA LEU A 149 23.65 -24.32 10.08
C LEU A 149 22.74 -24.60 8.86
N GLU A 150 22.90 -25.74 8.19
CA GLU A 150 22.04 -26.17 7.09
C GLU A 150 20.59 -26.35 7.55
N GLN A 151 20.36 -26.97 8.71
CA GLN A 151 19.01 -27.09 9.29
C GLN A 151 18.38 -25.73 9.64
N ARG A 152 19.17 -24.79 10.16
CA ARG A 152 18.69 -23.42 10.43
C ARG A 152 18.34 -22.71 9.13
N ARG A 153 19.19 -22.81 8.11
CA ARG A 153 18.94 -22.24 6.78
C ARG A 153 17.64 -22.77 6.19
N GLU A 154 17.41 -24.08 6.23
CA GLU A 154 16.18 -24.69 5.71
C GLU A 154 14.93 -24.18 6.44
N LYS A 155 15.01 -23.99 7.77
CA LYS A 155 13.92 -23.40 8.56
C LYS A 155 13.62 -21.96 8.12
N VAL A 156 14.66 -21.14 7.94
CA VAL A 156 14.53 -19.75 7.47
C VAL A 156 13.94 -19.72 6.06
N GLU A 157 14.40 -20.57 5.14
CA GLU A 157 13.87 -20.67 3.77
C GLU A 157 12.39 -21.07 3.75
N LYS A 158 11.97 -22.03 4.58
CA LYS A 158 10.56 -22.41 4.73
C LYS A 158 9.71 -21.25 5.24
N GLN A 159 10.21 -20.51 6.24
CA GLN A 159 9.52 -19.33 6.75
C GLN A 159 9.44 -18.23 5.69
N LEU A 160 10.54 -17.93 5.00
CA LEU A 160 10.62 -16.97 3.92
C LEU A 160 9.59 -17.29 2.83
N TYR A 161 9.52 -18.55 2.41
CA TYR A 161 8.55 -19.01 1.41
C TYR A 161 7.11 -18.85 1.89
N SER A 162 6.82 -19.18 3.16
CA SER A 162 5.48 -18.99 3.73
C SER A 162 5.06 -17.52 3.77
N GLU A 163 5.98 -16.62 4.16
CA GLU A 163 5.74 -15.18 4.28
C GLU A 163 5.64 -14.50 2.91
N LYS A 164 6.39 -14.97 1.89
CA LYS A 164 6.24 -14.50 0.51
C LYS A 164 4.84 -14.80 -0.05
N ARG A 165 4.15 -15.81 0.47
CA ARG A 165 2.81 -16.23 0.02
C ARG A 165 1.66 -15.60 0.83
N THR A 166 1.94 -14.96 1.96
CA THR A 166 0.94 -14.23 2.75
C THR A 166 0.71 -12.83 2.16
N VAL A 167 0.18 -12.79 0.94
CA VAL A 167 -0.18 -11.55 0.25
C VAL A 167 -1.55 -11.07 0.72
N PHE A 168 -1.71 -9.76 0.93
CA PHE A 168 -3.02 -9.17 1.15
C PHE A 168 -3.85 -9.32 -0.13
N ARG A 169 -4.77 -10.30 -0.15
CA ARG A 169 -5.50 -10.68 -1.37
C ARG A 169 -6.26 -9.48 -1.95
N GLY A 170 -6.09 -9.21 -3.24
CA GLY A 170 -6.78 -8.12 -3.94
C GLY A 170 -8.31 -8.17 -3.81
N TRP A 171 -8.88 -9.38 -3.76
CA TRP A 171 -10.30 -9.59 -3.47
C TRP A 171 -10.74 -8.96 -2.13
N LEU A 172 -9.93 -9.05 -1.08
CA LEU A 172 -10.25 -8.47 0.22
C LEU A 172 -10.29 -6.93 0.15
N LYS A 173 -9.39 -6.32 -0.64
CA LYS A 173 -9.44 -4.88 -0.93
C LYS A 173 -10.75 -4.51 -1.64
N GLY A 174 -11.22 -5.36 -2.57
CA GLY A 174 -12.51 -5.20 -3.25
C GLY A 174 -13.71 -5.25 -2.30
N VAL A 175 -13.71 -6.15 -1.32
CA VAL A 175 -14.77 -6.24 -0.30
C VAL A 175 -14.90 -4.94 0.49
N PHE A 176 -13.78 -4.35 0.92
CA PHE A 176 -13.80 -3.07 1.64
C PHE A 176 -14.35 -1.90 0.82
N VAL A 177 -14.02 -1.86 -0.48
CA VAL A 177 -14.59 -0.85 -1.38
C VAL A 177 -16.09 -1.09 -1.56
N GLY A 178 -16.51 -2.32 -1.79
CA GLY A 178 -17.93 -2.69 -1.85
C GLY A 178 -18.70 -2.30 -0.59
N GLN A 179 -18.12 -2.55 0.60
CA GLN A 179 -18.68 -2.13 1.88
C GLN A 179 -18.82 -0.60 1.98
N SER A 180 -17.81 0.16 1.53
CA SER A 180 -17.84 1.62 1.57
C SER A 180 -18.92 2.20 0.65
N VAL A 181 -19.05 1.66 -0.57
CA VAL A 181 -20.06 2.08 -1.55
C VAL A 181 -21.46 1.73 -1.04
N LEU A 182 -21.64 0.50 -0.54
CA LEU A 182 -22.91 0.07 0.04
C LEU A 182 -23.29 0.92 1.26
N ALA A 183 -22.32 1.27 2.11
CA ALA A 183 -22.54 2.14 3.25
C ALA A 183 -22.97 3.55 2.82
N ILE A 184 -22.36 4.14 1.78
CA ILE A 184 -22.78 5.42 1.20
C ILE A 184 -24.23 5.35 0.73
N VAL A 185 -24.60 4.30 -0.02
CA VAL A 185 -25.94 4.16 -0.58
C VAL A 185 -26.98 4.03 0.53
N ILE A 186 -26.81 3.05 1.43
CA ILE A 186 -27.76 2.80 2.53
C ILE A 186 -27.89 4.04 3.42
N SER A 187 -26.77 4.72 3.70
CA SER A 187 -26.81 5.91 4.55
C SER A 187 -27.42 7.12 3.87
N GLY A 188 -27.31 7.23 2.53
CA GLY A 188 -28.03 8.21 1.74
C GLY A 188 -29.53 8.00 1.82
N PHE A 189 -30.00 6.76 1.59
CA PHE A 189 -31.42 6.42 1.77
C PHE A 189 -31.93 6.79 3.17
N ALA A 190 -31.13 6.54 4.22
CA ALA A 190 -31.47 6.91 5.59
C ALA A 190 -31.48 8.43 5.82
N ALA A 191 -30.50 9.17 5.31
CA ALA A 191 -30.43 10.61 5.49
C ALA A 191 -31.55 11.36 4.75
N PHE A 192 -31.99 10.85 3.60
CA PHE A 192 -33.06 11.43 2.77
C PHE A 192 -34.46 10.93 3.10
N ASP A 193 -34.61 10.02 4.08
CA ASP A 193 -35.88 9.35 4.38
C ASP A 193 -36.53 8.74 3.11
N ALA A 194 -35.70 8.24 2.20
CA ALA A 194 -36.12 7.75 0.89
C ALA A 194 -36.54 6.27 0.92
N PHE A 195 -36.86 5.73 2.10
CA PHE A 195 -37.30 4.35 2.22
C PHE A 195 -38.78 4.24 1.82
N PRO A 196 -39.13 3.35 0.88
CA PRO A 196 -40.48 3.31 0.31
C PRO A 196 -41.56 2.84 1.30
N THR A 197 -41.17 2.18 2.39
CA THR A 197 -42.08 1.46 3.28
C THR A 197 -42.08 1.94 4.72
N VAL A 198 -41.10 2.74 5.15
CA VAL A 198 -40.93 3.13 6.56
C VAL A 198 -40.43 4.57 6.62
N THR A 199 -41.08 5.41 7.40
CA THR A 199 -40.55 6.73 7.77
C THR A 199 -39.47 6.54 8.83
N ILE A 200 -38.27 7.02 8.53
CA ILE A 200 -37.08 6.86 9.35
C ILE A 200 -37.10 7.92 10.45
N ASP A 201 -37.04 7.47 11.69
CA ASP A 201 -36.91 8.36 12.85
C ASP A 201 -35.61 9.18 12.78
N ILE A 202 -35.61 10.37 13.37
CA ILE A 202 -34.49 11.33 13.29
C ILE A 202 -33.16 10.72 13.73
N SER A 203 -33.20 9.79 14.69
CA SER A 203 -32.04 9.05 15.18
C SER A 203 -31.35 8.23 14.09
N LEU A 204 -32.13 7.63 13.19
CA LEU A 204 -31.64 6.77 12.12
C LEU A 204 -31.22 7.60 10.90
N GLN A 205 -31.85 8.75 10.66
CA GLN A 205 -31.34 9.76 9.72
C GLN A 205 -29.98 10.31 10.18
N ALA A 206 -29.82 10.52 11.49
CA ALA A 206 -28.55 10.96 12.06
C ALA A 206 -27.45 9.91 11.85
N LEU A 207 -27.77 8.62 12.06
CA LEU A 207 -26.85 7.52 11.75
C LEU A 207 -26.44 7.53 10.27
N GLY A 208 -27.33 7.99 9.38
CA GLY A 208 -27.05 8.22 7.97
C GLY A 208 -25.83 9.12 7.76
N PHE A 209 -25.83 10.35 8.27
CA PHE A 209 -24.67 11.24 8.08
C PHE A 209 -23.44 10.81 8.91
N TRP A 210 -23.63 10.21 10.09
CA TRP A 210 -22.52 9.66 10.89
C TRP A 210 -21.82 8.47 10.22
N SER A 211 -22.47 7.81 9.27
CA SER A 211 -21.92 6.64 8.56
C SER A 211 -20.61 6.92 7.81
N TYR A 212 -20.37 8.17 7.38
CA TYR A 212 -19.13 8.52 6.69
C TYR A 212 -17.91 8.28 7.57
N TRP A 213 -18.00 8.77 8.79
CA TRP A 213 -16.93 8.62 9.78
C TRP A 213 -16.85 7.20 10.32
N LEU A 214 -17.99 6.53 10.55
CA LEU A 214 -18.04 5.20 11.17
C LEU A 214 -17.76 4.04 10.22
N PHE A 215 -18.17 4.14 8.95
CA PHE A 215 -18.16 3.01 8.02
C PHE A 215 -17.44 3.32 6.72
N VAL A 216 -17.73 4.46 6.07
CA VAL A 216 -17.20 4.75 4.72
C VAL A 216 -15.69 4.96 4.76
N ILE A 217 -15.22 5.93 5.55
CA ILE A 217 -13.79 6.27 5.62
C ILE A 217 -12.96 5.13 6.23
N PRO A 218 -13.38 4.46 7.33
CA PRO A 218 -12.65 3.31 7.86
C PRO A 218 -12.55 2.15 6.85
N SER A 219 -13.60 1.88 6.09
CA SER A 219 -13.57 0.83 5.05
C SER A 219 -12.59 1.18 3.93
N LEU A 220 -12.62 2.42 3.42
CA LEU A 220 -11.67 2.88 2.41
C LEU A 220 -10.22 2.84 2.93
N ARG A 221 -10.00 3.21 4.20
CA ARG A 221 -8.67 3.17 4.83
C ARG A 221 -8.15 1.75 5.05
N ALA A 222 -9.03 0.78 5.32
CA ALA A 222 -8.65 -0.62 5.52
C ALA A 222 -7.99 -1.27 4.29
N ARG A 223 -8.22 -0.71 3.08
CA ARG A 223 -7.56 -1.11 1.83
C ARG A 223 -6.04 -0.90 1.83
N ARG A 224 -5.51 -0.06 2.74
CA ARG A 224 -4.14 0.47 2.70
C ARG A 224 -3.86 1.25 1.40
N PRO A 225 -4.59 2.35 1.16
CA PRO A 225 -4.34 3.23 0.01
C PRO A 225 -2.91 3.79 0.06
N LYS A 226 -2.31 4.01 -1.12
CA LYS A 226 -0.95 4.55 -1.28
C LYS A 226 -0.99 5.90 -2.00
N GLY A 227 0.09 6.68 -1.88
CA GLY A 227 0.27 7.94 -2.61
C GLY A 227 -0.79 9.00 -2.32
N TRP A 228 -1.33 9.60 -3.39
CA TRP A 228 -2.32 10.68 -3.32
C TRP A 228 -3.64 10.25 -2.65
N GLU A 229 -4.06 9.01 -2.85
CA GLU A 229 -5.32 8.52 -2.28
C GLU A 229 -5.27 8.51 -0.74
N LYS A 230 -4.11 8.15 -0.18
CA LYS A 230 -3.88 8.23 1.27
C LYS A 230 -4.02 9.66 1.77
N LYS A 231 -3.47 10.64 1.05
CA LYS A 231 -3.60 12.07 1.40
C LYS A 231 -5.09 12.48 1.43
N ALA A 232 -5.84 12.11 0.39
CA ALA A 232 -7.29 12.38 0.31
C ALA A 232 -8.04 11.82 1.53
N LEU A 233 -7.80 10.55 1.85
CA LEU A 233 -8.50 9.87 2.95
C LEU A 233 -8.08 10.40 4.33
N ASN A 234 -6.83 10.84 4.50
CA ASN A 234 -6.40 11.49 5.74
C ASN A 234 -7.12 12.83 5.95
N TRP A 235 -7.26 13.64 4.90
CA TRP A 235 -8.02 14.89 4.95
C TRP A 235 -9.50 14.64 5.19
N ALA A 236 -10.09 13.67 4.49
CA ALA A 236 -11.49 13.30 4.68
C ALA A 236 -11.75 12.77 6.10
N PHE A 237 -10.84 11.97 6.66
CA PHE A 237 -10.96 11.45 8.04
C PHE A 237 -10.93 12.55 9.09
N LEU A 238 -10.15 13.62 8.88
CA LEU A 238 -10.09 14.75 9.78
C LEU A 238 -11.26 15.72 9.59
N GLY A 239 -11.62 15.98 8.32
CA GLY A 239 -12.69 16.91 7.98
C GLY A 239 -14.09 16.37 8.29
N SER A 240 -14.32 15.06 8.09
CA SER A 240 -15.62 14.42 8.31
C SER A 240 -16.19 14.61 9.74
N PRO A 241 -15.46 14.31 10.83
CA PRO A 241 -15.99 14.52 12.18
C PRO A 241 -16.16 16.01 12.50
N LEU A 242 -15.26 16.87 12.03
CA LEU A 242 -15.39 18.32 12.21
C LEU A 242 -16.64 18.85 11.54
N LEU A 243 -16.89 18.42 10.30
CA LEU A 243 -18.08 18.77 9.53
C LEU A 243 -19.33 18.20 10.21
N THR A 244 -19.30 16.93 10.62
CA THR A 244 -20.43 16.25 11.25
C THR A 244 -20.82 16.83 12.61
N ILE A 245 -19.86 17.32 13.39
CA ILE A 245 -20.12 17.99 14.68
C ILE A 245 -20.48 19.46 14.47
N GLY A 246 -19.86 20.13 13.50
CA GLY A 246 -20.03 21.57 13.27
C GLY A 246 -21.30 21.95 12.50
N LEU A 247 -21.68 21.18 11.49
CA LEU A 247 -22.82 21.53 10.62
C LEU A 247 -24.18 21.56 11.34
N PRO A 248 -24.49 20.69 12.33
CA PRO A 248 -25.73 20.76 13.11
C PRO A 248 -26.04 22.14 13.74
N PHE A 249 -25.01 22.95 13.99
CA PHE A 249 -25.18 24.31 14.52
C PHE A 249 -25.66 25.32 13.47
N VAL A 250 -25.45 25.03 12.18
CA VAL A 250 -25.83 25.89 11.06
C VAL A 250 -27.11 25.38 10.39
N THR A 251 -27.19 24.07 10.15
CA THR A 251 -28.33 23.41 9.53
C THR A 251 -28.75 22.20 10.34
N LYS A 252 -30.05 22.05 10.57
CA LYS A 252 -30.62 20.90 11.28
C LYS A 252 -31.03 19.77 10.33
N GLU A 253 -30.91 19.98 9.02
CA GLU A 253 -31.36 19.05 7.99
C GLU A 253 -30.33 17.93 7.76
N PRO A 254 -30.63 16.65 8.09
CA PRO A 254 -29.69 15.54 7.96
C PRO A 254 -29.17 15.35 6.53
N GLN A 255 -30.02 15.63 5.54
CA GLN A 255 -29.74 15.54 4.11
C GLN A 255 -28.58 16.45 3.68
N LEU A 256 -28.57 17.69 4.20
CA LEU A 256 -27.53 18.66 3.92
C LEU A 256 -26.21 18.23 4.57
N ILE A 257 -26.25 17.69 5.79
CA ILE A 257 -25.06 17.21 6.50
C ILE A 257 -24.44 16.00 5.78
N TRP A 258 -25.28 15.07 5.32
CA TRP A 258 -24.84 13.91 4.54
C TRP A 258 -24.22 14.34 3.20
N SER A 259 -24.88 15.25 2.49
CA SER A 259 -24.40 15.75 1.18
C SER A 259 -23.08 16.52 1.32
N ALA A 260 -22.93 17.29 2.41
CA ALA A 260 -21.69 17.98 2.72
C ALA A 260 -20.53 17.02 3.04
N ASN A 261 -20.78 15.91 3.75
CA ASN A 261 -19.79 14.85 3.94
C ASN A 261 -19.41 14.16 2.62
N LEU A 262 -20.38 13.88 1.74
CA LEU A 262 -20.11 13.33 0.42
C LEU A 262 -19.25 14.28 -0.43
N ALA A 263 -19.64 15.56 -0.46
CA ALA A 263 -18.92 16.60 -1.19
C ALA A 263 -17.50 16.79 -0.66
N LEU A 264 -17.32 16.73 0.67
CA LEU A 264 -16.00 16.75 1.30
C LEU A 264 -15.15 15.56 0.84
N LEU A 265 -15.69 14.34 0.90
CA LEU A 265 -14.98 13.12 0.47
C LEU A 265 -14.54 13.23 -1.00
N ILE A 266 -15.47 13.57 -1.90
CA ILE A 266 -15.19 13.75 -3.33
C ILE A 266 -14.16 14.88 -3.53
N GLY A 267 -14.34 16.02 -2.84
CA GLY A 267 -13.44 17.16 -2.92
C GLY A 267 -12.01 16.80 -2.51
N CYS A 268 -11.83 16.05 -1.43
CA CYS A 268 -10.52 15.55 -1.01
C CYS A 268 -9.87 14.66 -2.08
N TYR A 269 -10.64 13.78 -2.73
CA TYR A 269 -10.15 12.94 -3.82
C TYR A 269 -9.78 13.77 -5.05
N VAL A 270 -10.62 14.70 -5.47
CA VAL A 270 -10.37 15.57 -6.62
C VAL A 270 -9.14 16.45 -6.40
N ILE A 271 -9.01 17.07 -5.22
CA ILE A 271 -7.84 17.90 -4.88
C ILE A 271 -6.59 17.03 -4.85
N ALA A 272 -6.61 15.87 -4.20
CA ALA A 272 -5.45 14.99 -4.15
C ALA A 272 -5.04 14.47 -5.53
N TYR A 273 -6.01 14.17 -6.40
CA TYR A 273 -5.75 13.78 -7.78
C TYR A 273 -5.16 14.93 -8.60
N ALA A 274 -5.72 16.14 -8.50
CA ALA A 274 -5.24 17.32 -9.22
C ALA A 274 -3.85 17.80 -8.76
N THR A 275 -3.51 17.56 -7.49
CA THR A 275 -2.19 17.87 -6.91
C THR A 275 -1.18 16.71 -7.06
N GLY A 276 -1.59 15.62 -7.71
CA GLY A 276 -0.98 14.29 -7.60
C GLY A 276 0.31 14.01 -8.38
N ASP A 277 0.92 14.99 -9.07
CA ASP A 277 2.21 14.79 -9.78
C ASP A 277 3.43 15.30 -9.00
N ALA A 278 3.25 16.00 -7.89
CA ALA A 278 4.36 16.26 -6.99
C ALA A 278 4.54 15.03 -6.09
N GLU A 279 5.52 14.21 -6.47
CA GLU A 279 6.28 13.29 -5.62
C GLU A 279 6.95 14.03 -4.44
N GLU A 280 6.33 15.09 -3.91
CA GLU A 280 6.68 15.64 -2.61
C GLU A 280 6.39 14.55 -1.58
N VAL A 281 7.51 13.93 -1.18
CA VAL A 281 7.80 13.39 0.14
C VAL A 281 6.70 13.85 1.06
N VAL A 282 5.72 12.97 1.27
CA VAL A 282 4.57 13.30 2.10
C VAL A 282 5.15 13.62 3.46
N GLY A 283 5.31 14.92 3.74
CA GLY A 283 5.64 15.42 5.06
C GLY A 283 4.53 14.90 5.93
N GLY A 284 4.77 13.76 6.57
CA GLY A 284 3.86 13.19 7.55
C GLY A 284 3.49 14.33 8.47
N PHE A 285 2.20 14.48 8.75
CA PHE A 285 1.66 15.57 9.56
C PHE A 285 2.68 16.00 10.63
N SER A 286 3.23 17.20 10.53
CA SER A 286 4.30 17.61 11.43
C SER A 286 3.74 17.91 12.82
N GLY A 287 4.49 17.59 13.88
CA GLY A 287 4.12 17.91 15.26
C GLY A 287 3.02 17.02 15.84
N VAL A 288 2.04 17.62 16.52
CA VAL A 288 0.95 16.89 17.23
C VAL A 288 0.05 16.11 16.26
N LEU A 289 -0.09 16.59 15.03
CA LEU A 289 -0.87 15.91 13.99
C LEU A 289 -0.18 14.62 13.48
N ARG A 290 1.09 14.37 13.85
CA ARG A 290 1.79 13.11 13.49
C ARG A 290 1.07 11.88 14.00
N TRP A 291 0.37 11.99 15.12
CA TRP A 291 -0.46 10.92 15.67
C TRP A 291 -1.68 10.62 14.81
N LEU A 292 -2.13 11.50 13.92
CA LEU A 292 -3.23 11.22 12.99
C LEU A 292 -2.80 10.40 11.77
N ASP A 293 -1.49 10.33 11.48
CA ASP A 293 -0.91 9.53 10.40
C ASP A 293 -0.81 8.03 10.74
N PHE A 294 -1.85 7.48 11.38
CA PHE A 294 -1.95 6.03 11.62
C PHE A 294 -1.97 5.26 10.28
N GLY A 295 -1.10 4.27 10.15
CA GLY A 295 -1.08 3.38 8.97
C GLY A 295 -0.24 3.88 7.79
N SER A 296 0.48 5.00 7.91
CA SER A 296 1.54 5.37 6.94
C SER A 296 2.69 4.39 6.89
N GLY A 297 2.75 3.49 7.87
CA GLY A 297 3.86 2.57 7.98
C GLY A 297 5.16 3.32 8.16
N GLN A 298 5.23 4.47 8.86
CA GLN A 298 6.54 5.08 9.18
C GLN A 298 7.50 4.09 9.87
N GLU A 299 7.00 3.10 10.62
CA GLU A 299 7.82 1.99 11.15
C GLU A 299 8.25 0.94 10.10
N ARG A 300 7.60 0.93 8.93
CA ARG A 300 7.93 0.10 7.76
C ARG A 300 8.65 0.89 6.64
N GLY A 301 8.51 2.21 6.65
CA GLY A 301 8.80 3.16 5.58
C GLY A 301 10.05 4.01 5.81
N MET A 302 10.74 3.85 6.95
CA MET A 302 12.13 4.29 7.04
C MET A 302 12.97 3.71 5.89
N ARG A 303 12.55 2.58 5.30
CA ARG A 303 13.13 1.99 4.09
C ARG A 303 12.76 2.68 2.77
N ALA A 304 11.55 3.24 2.61
CA ALA A 304 11.15 3.87 1.33
C ALA A 304 11.82 5.25 1.16
N GLU A 305 11.81 6.06 2.21
CA GLU A 305 12.53 7.35 2.23
C GLU A 305 14.06 7.13 2.12
N GLN A 306 14.58 6.03 2.67
CA GLN A 306 15.98 5.63 2.47
C GLN A 306 16.27 5.13 1.06
N ARG A 307 15.35 4.36 0.42
CA ARG A 307 15.48 3.97 -1.00
C ARG A 307 15.56 5.20 -1.88
N GLU A 308 14.71 6.19 -1.63
CA GLU A 308 14.68 7.45 -2.39
C GLU A 308 15.94 8.29 -2.13
N LYS A 309 16.41 8.41 -0.88
CA LYS A 309 17.68 9.06 -0.55
C LYS A 309 18.88 8.36 -1.17
N LEU A 310 18.86 7.03 -1.26
CA LEU A 310 19.92 6.25 -1.89
C LEU A 310 19.88 6.36 -3.41
N ALA A 311 18.70 6.30 -4.02
CA ALA A 311 18.52 6.56 -5.45
C ALA A 311 19.00 7.98 -5.81
N ALA A 312 18.68 8.98 -4.98
CA ALA A 312 19.17 10.34 -5.14
C ALA A 312 20.69 10.46 -4.91
N ARG A 313 21.27 9.66 -4.00
CA ARG A 313 22.74 9.58 -3.82
C ARG A 313 23.42 8.88 -5.00
N GLN A 314 22.83 7.82 -5.54
CA GLN A 314 23.33 7.08 -6.70
C GLN A 314 23.25 7.92 -7.99
N ALA A 315 22.13 8.60 -8.22
CA ALA A 315 21.98 9.55 -9.32
C ALA A 315 22.95 10.74 -9.24
N LYS A 316 23.40 11.11 -8.02
CA LYS A 316 24.46 12.11 -7.81
C LYS A 316 25.88 11.54 -7.88
N ALA A 317 26.04 10.23 -7.73
CA ALA A 317 27.33 9.54 -7.68
C ALA A 317 27.70 8.87 -9.01
N GLU A 318 26.82 8.87 -10.01
CA GLU A 318 27.20 8.72 -11.42
C GLU A 318 27.63 10.10 -11.95
N PRO A 319 28.93 10.44 -11.94
CA PRO A 319 29.39 11.62 -12.64
C PRO A 319 29.25 11.36 -14.15
N GLU A 320 28.75 12.36 -14.87
CA GLU A 320 28.74 12.44 -16.32
C GLU A 320 30.06 11.95 -16.90
N GLU A 321 30.05 10.80 -17.58
CA GLU A 321 31.12 10.41 -18.50
C GLU A 321 31.11 11.45 -19.64
N GLU A 322 31.82 12.56 -19.45
CA GLU A 322 32.11 13.51 -20.51
C GLU A 322 32.78 12.74 -21.67
N PRO A 323 32.25 12.82 -22.89
CA PRO A 323 32.91 12.22 -24.04
C PRO A 323 34.26 12.92 -24.21
N ARG A 324 35.36 12.20 -23.93
CA ARG A 324 36.71 12.65 -24.26
C ARG A 324 36.77 12.95 -25.75
N VAL A 325 36.69 14.23 -26.09
CA VAL A 325 37.04 14.73 -27.42
C VAL A 325 38.54 14.59 -27.55
N GLU A 326 38.95 13.48 -28.17
CA GLU A 326 40.31 13.19 -28.60
C GLU A 326 40.68 14.24 -29.66
N THR A 327 41.31 15.33 -29.20
CA THR A 327 41.89 16.34 -30.09
C THR A 327 43.29 15.88 -30.48
N ASP A 328 43.36 15.27 -31.66
CA ASP A 328 44.59 15.00 -32.40
C ASP A 328 45.34 16.33 -32.65
N ALA A 329 46.32 16.64 -31.79
CA ALA A 329 47.25 17.74 -31.98
C ALA A 329 48.46 17.25 -32.80
N THR A 330 48.31 17.36 -34.10
CA THR A 330 49.41 17.44 -35.07
C THR A 330 50.34 18.58 -34.67
N SER A 331 51.59 18.28 -34.30
CA SER A 331 52.69 19.26 -34.39
C SER A 331 54.01 18.56 -34.71
N ALA A 332 54.27 18.44 -36.00
CA ALA A 332 55.63 18.45 -36.54
C ALA A 332 56.20 19.87 -36.39
N THR A 333 57.45 20.00 -35.92
CA THR A 333 58.44 21.07 -36.21
C THR A 333 59.70 20.76 -35.37
N LYS A 334 60.72 20.13 -35.94
CA LYS A 334 61.90 20.75 -36.58
C LYS A 334 63.04 20.97 -35.58
N GLU A 335 63.99 20.04 -35.55
CA GLU A 335 65.43 20.32 -35.37
C GLU A 335 66.26 19.04 -35.62
N ARG A 336 66.72 18.86 -36.86
CA ARG A 336 68.14 18.71 -37.26
C ARG A 336 68.27 18.36 -38.73
#